data_AF-A0A2E5MJZ3-F1
#
_entry.id   AF-A0A2E5MJZ3-F1
#
_cell.length_a   1.000
_cell.length_b   1.000
_cell.length_c   1.000
_cell.angle_alpha   90.00
_cell.angle_beta   90.00
_cell.angle_gamma   90.00
#
_symmetry.space_group_name_H-M   'P 1'
#
loop_
_entity.id
_entity.type
_entity.pdbx_description
1 polymer ?
#
loop_
_entity_poly.entity_id
_entity_poly.type
_entity_poly.pdbx_seq_one_letter_code
_entity_poly.pdbx_strand_id
1 'polypeptide(L)'
;MIAVARLATAIGLAGLIPFILGALSVLLFPEAEALCIELFYTYSAGVLAFMAGVYWPIALQLEDRCFPLSPVVTLIISQLFFVTAGLSLLLPLAGQMVVYPLAYIALYIVDARWMRIYWPDWYRKLRLVLTVVACVCLVTVAIALGLR
;
A
#
# COMPACT_ATOMS: atom_id res chain seq x y z
N MET A 1 -10.18 -23.69 -5.99
CA MET A 1 -9.36 -22.53 -5.53
C MET A 1 -8.67 -21.74 -6.65
N ILE A 2 -8.49 -22.27 -7.87
CA ILE A 2 -7.80 -21.58 -8.98
C ILE A 2 -8.49 -20.26 -9.39
N ALA A 3 -9.82 -20.19 -9.31
CA ALA A 3 -10.57 -18.98 -9.66
C ALA A 3 -10.25 -17.78 -8.75
N VAL A 4 -10.13 -18.00 -7.43
CA VAL A 4 -9.85 -16.93 -6.45
C VAL A 4 -8.46 -16.34 -6.68
N ALA A 5 -7.43 -17.18 -6.82
CA ALA A 5 -6.07 -16.71 -7.07
C ALA A 5 -5.96 -15.90 -8.37
N ARG A 6 -6.61 -16.36 -9.45
CA ARG A 6 -6.64 -15.64 -10.73
C ARG A 6 -7.37 -14.30 -10.64
N LEU A 7 -8.54 -14.27 -10.01
CA LEU A 7 -9.31 -13.04 -9.84
C LEU A 7 -8.59 -12.03 -8.94
N ALA A 8 -8.05 -12.48 -7.80
CA ALA A 8 -7.27 -11.63 -6.90
C ALA A 8 -6.02 -11.08 -7.58
N THR A 9 -5.35 -11.88 -8.42
CA THR A 9 -4.21 -11.42 -9.23
C THR A 9 -4.65 -10.37 -10.23
N ALA A 10 -5.73 -10.60 -10.97
CA ALA A 10 -6.22 -9.66 -11.97
C ALA A 10 -6.64 -8.32 -11.34
N ILE A 11 -7.40 -8.35 -10.25
CA ILE A 11 -7.84 -7.14 -9.53
C ILE A 11 -6.65 -6.43 -8.88
N GLY A 12 -5.72 -7.18 -8.26
CA GLY A 12 -4.52 -6.60 -7.67
C GLY A 12 -3.67 -5.86 -8.70
N LEU A 13 -3.45 -6.46 -9.88
CA LEU A 13 -2.73 -5.82 -10.97
C LEU A 13 -3.50 -4.63 -11.55
N ALA A 14 -4.83 -4.72 -11.67
CA ALA A 14 -5.65 -3.58 -12.09
C ALA A 14 -5.56 -2.40 -11.12
N GLY A 15 -5.37 -2.67 -9.82
CA GLY A 15 -5.10 -1.64 -8.81
C GLY A 15 -3.80 -0.85 -9.03
N LEU A 16 -2.89 -1.29 -9.90
CA LEU A 16 -1.70 -0.51 -10.28
C LEU A 16 -2.00 0.56 -11.33
N ILE A 17 -3.14 0.49 -12.02
CA ILE A 17 -3.49 1.43 -13.08
C ILE A 17 -3.49 2.88 -12.56
N PRO A 18 -4.13 3.22 -11.42
CA PRO A 18 -4.13 4.61 -10.96
C PRO A 18 -2.75 5.09 -10.44
N PHE A 19 -1.89 4.19 -9.96
CA PHE A 19 -0.49 4.54 -9.65
C PHE A 19 0.28 4.92 -10.91
N ILE A 20 0.20 4.10 -11.96
CA ILE A 20 0.92 4.34 -13.22
C ILE A 20 0.39 5.60 -13.89
N LEU A 21 -0.93 5.72 -14.04
CA LEU A 21 -1.55 6.88 -14.68
C LEU A 21 -1.34 8.16 -13.87
N GLY A 22 -1.42 8.12 -12.54
CA GLY A 22 -1.16 9.27 -11.69
C GLY A 22 0.30 9.72 -11.72
N ALA A 23 1.25 8.77 -11.76
CA ALA A 23 2.65 9.12 -11.95
C ALA A 23 2.92 9.76 -13.31
N LEU A 24 2.34 9.20 -14.39
CA LEU A 24 2.44 9.78 -15.72
C LEU A 24 1.76 11.15 -15.79
N SER A 25 0.64 11.36 -15.10
CA SER A 25 -0.08 12.63 -15.18
C SER A 25 0.70 13.79 -14.56
N VAL A 26 1.39 13.56 -13.44
CA VAL A 26 2.30 14.54 -12.82
C VAL A 26 3.46 14.93 -13.77
N LEU A 27 3.94 13.98 -14.57
CA LEU A 27 5.03 14.21 -15.53
C LEU A 27 4.57 14.94 -16.80
N LEU A 28 3.39 14.58 -17.31
CA LEU A 28 2.92 15.00 -18.64
C LEU A 28 2.01 16.23 -18.63
N PHE A 29 1.36 16.55 -17.49
CA PHE A 29 0.39 17.65 -17.39
C PHE A 29 0.79 18.65 -16.30
N PRO A 30 1.85 19.45 -16.50
CA PRO A 30 2.30 20.43 -15.51
C PRO A 30 1.23 21.48 -15.16
N GLU A 31 0.33 21.80 -16.09
CA GLU A 31 -0.75 22.77 -15.83
C GLU A 31 -1.80 22.27 -14.82
N ALA A 32 -1.91 20.96 -14.62
CA ALA A 32 -2.83 20.32 -13.67
C ALA A 32 -2.08 19.63 -12.51
N GLU A 33 -0.83 20.02 -12.26
CA GLU A 33 0.09 19.35 -11.33
C GLU A 33 -0.49 19.18 -9.93
N ALA A 34 -1.06 20.24 -9.34
CA ALA A 34 -1.60 20.19 -7.99
C ALA A 34 -2.71 19.12 -7.84
N LEU A 35 -3.66 19.09 -8.78
CA LEU A 35 -4.73 18.09 -8.81
C LEU A 35 -4.18 16.68 -9.06
N CYS A 36 -3.21 16.53 -9.97
CA CYS A 36 -2.58 15.23 -10.23
C CYS A 36 -1.91 14.67 -8.98
N ILE A 37 -1.16 15.51 -8.26
CA ILE A 37 -0.48 15.15 -7.01
C ILE A 37 -1.51 14.75 -5.95
N GLU A 38 -2.55 15.55 -5.76
CA GLU A 38 -3.60 15.28 -4.78
C GLU A 38 -4.29 13.94 -5.03
N LEU A 39 -4.72 13.69 -6.27
CA LEU A 39 -5.36 12.42 -6.65
C LEU A 39 -4.41 11.23 -6.50
N PHE A 40 -3.14 11.40 -6.88
CA PHE A 40 -2.12 10.35 -6.78
C PHE A 40 -1.88 9.93 -5.32
N TYR A 41 -1.66 10.89 -4.42
CA TYR A 41 -1.44 10.58 -3.00
C TYR A 41 -2.71 10.16 -2.28
N THR A 42 -3.88 10.67 -2.68
CA THR A 42 -5.18 10.20 -2.16
C THR A 42 -5.42 8.73 -2.50
N TYR A 43 -5.13 8.33 -3.74
CA TYR A 43 -5.21 6.93 -4.13
C TYR A 43 -4.19 6.06 -3.37
N SER A 44 -2.97 6.55 -3.22
CA SER A 44 -1.92 5.89 -2.43
C SER A 44 -2.35 5.67 -0.97
N ALA A 45 -2.97 6.67 -0.34
CA ALA A 45 -3.54 6.55 1.00
C ALA A 45 -4.67 5.52 1.04
N GLY A 46 -5.59 5.57 0.07
CA GLY A 46 -6.71 4.63 -0.02
C GLY A 46 -6.24 3.17 -0.10
N VAL A 47 -5.23 2.87 -0.92
CA VAL A 47 -4.67 1.52 -1.04
C VAL A 47 -3.94 1.09 0.24
N LEU A 48 -3.19 1.98 0.89
CA LEU A 48 -2.52 1.69 2.16
C LEU A 48 -3.54 1.40 3.28
N ALA A 49 -4.60 2.19 3.37
CA ALA A 49 -5.70 2.00 4.31
C ALA A 49 -6.49 0.71 4.04
N PHE A 50 -6.77 0.41 2.77
CA PHE A 50 -7.39 -0.86 2.36
C PHE A 50 -6.56 -2.06 2.82
N MET A 51 -5.25 -2.02 2.58
CA MET A 51 -4.36 -3.10 2.99
C MET A 51 -4.21 -3.22 4.49
N ALA A 52 -4.24 -2.12 5.23
CA ALA A 52 -4.29 -2.15 6.69
C ALA A 52 -5.50 -2.95 7.19
N GLY A 53 -6.66 -2.74 6.57
CA GLY A 53 -7.91 -3.45 6.91
C GLY A 53 -7.85 -4.97 6.71
N VAL A 54 -6.95 -5.49 5.89
CA VAL A 54 -6.79 -6.93 5.62
C VAL A 54 -6.37 -7.72 6.88
N TYR A 55 -5.79 -7.05 7.88
CA TYR A 55 -5.34 -7.68 9.13
C TYR A 55 -6.49 -7.97 10.12
N TRP A 56 -7.60 -7.24 10.03
CA TRP A 56 -8.78 -7.47 10.87
C TRP A 56 -9.34 -8.90 10.77
N PRO A 57 -9.69 -9.42 9.58
CA PRO A 57 -10.27 -10.76 9.48
C PRO A 57 -9.30 -11.85 9.97
N ILE A 58 -7.98 -11.66 9.88
CA ILE A 58 -7.02 -12.61 10.46
C ILE A 58 -7.04 -12.54 11.98
N ALA A 59 -6.99 -11.35 12.57
CA ALA A 59 -7.06 -11.19 14.01
C ALA A 59 -8.35 -11.79 14.58
N LEU A 60 -9.49 -11.55 13.92
CA LEU A 60 -10.78 -12.09 14.32
C LEU A 60 -10.87 -13.62 14.21
N GLN A 61 -10.18 -14.24 13.24
CA GLN A 61 -10.09 -15.70 13.13
C GLN A 61 -9.19 -16.35 14.18
N LEU A 62 -8.24 -15.59 14.74
CA LEU A 62 -7.37 -16.06 15.81
C LEU A 62 -8.05 -16.02 17.19
N GLU A 63 -9.03 -15.13 17.38
CA GLU A 63 -9.77 -14.94 18.65
C GLU A 63 -8.81 -14.82 19.84
N ASP A 64 -8.81 -15.76 20.79
CA ASP A 64 -7.95 -15.74 21.98
C ASP A 64 -6.60 -16.46 21.76
N ARG A 65 -6.31 -16.90 20.53
CA ARG A 65 -5.08 -17.64 20.21
C ARG A 65 -3.94 -16.67 19.93
N CYS A 66 -2.95 -16.65 20.82
CA CYS A 66 -1.75 -15.82 20.68
C CYS A 66 -0.58 -16.49 19.95
N PHE A 67 -0.68 -17.80 19.63
CA PHE A 67 0.34 -18.51 18.88
C PHE A 67 -0.16 -18.80 17.46
N PRO A 68 0.65 -18.54 16.42
CA PRO A 68 1.98 -17.92 16.44
C PRO A 68 1.96 -16.38 16.31
N LEU A 69 0.80 -15.74 16.17
CA LEU A 69 0.63 -14.28 16.25
C LEU A 69 -0.37 -13.89 17.32
N SER A 70 -0.14 -12.72 17.94
CA SER A 70 -1.13 -12.06 18.78
C SER A 70 -2.17 -11.32 17.91
N PRO A 71 -3.48 -11.59 18.10
CA PRO A 71 -4.57 -10.82 17.48
C PRO A 71 -4.48 -9.33 17.81
N VAL A 72 -4.15 -8.99 19.06
CA VAL A 72 -3.98 -7.60 19.51
C VAL A 72 -2.86 -6.91 18.73
N VAL A 73 -1.70 -7.56 18.60
CA VAL A 73 -0.57 -7.00 17.82
C VAL A 73 -0.96 -6.83 16.35
N THR A 74 -1.69 -7.80 15.78
CA THR A 74 -2.18 -7.73 14.40
C THR A 74 -3.10 -6.52 14.18
N LEU A 75 -3.99 -6.24 15.13
CA LEU A 75 -4.86 -5.05 15.11
C LEU A 75 -4.06 -3.75 15.32
N ILE A 76 -3.08 -3.72 16.21
CA ILE A 76 -2.21 -2.54 16.37
C ILE A 76 -1.49 -2.23 15.07
N ILE A 77 -0.91 -3.24 14.41
CA ILE A 77 -0.25 -3.08 13.10
C ILE A 77 -1.23 -2.56 12.05
N SER A 78 -2.46 -3.08 12.00
CA SER A 78 -3.53 -2.53 11.16
C SER A 78 -3.74 -1.04 11.43
N GLN A 79 -3.95 -0.66 12.69
CA GLN A 79 -4.24 0.73 13.02
C GLN A 79 -3.05 1.65 12.71
N LEU A 80 -1.82 1.19 12.91
CA LEU A 80 -0.62 1.96 12.54
C LEU A 80 -0.60 2.28 11.04
N PHE A 81 -0.84 1.31 10.16
CA PHE A 81 -0.89 1.57 8.72
C PHE A 81 -2.09 2.41 8.31
N PHE A 82 -3.27 2.17 8.88
CA PHE A 82 -4.48 2.94 8.58
C PHE A 82 -4.33 4.42 8.97
N VAL A 83 -3.85 4.69 10.19
CA VAL A 83 -3.60 6.05 10.68
C VAL A 83 -2.48 6.71 9.88
N THR A 84 -1.41 5.97 9.56
CA THR A 84 -0.34 6.46 8.68
C THR A 84 -0.90 6.88 7.33
N ALA A 85 -1.79 6.08 6.72
CA ALA A 85 -2.40 6.40 5.43
C ALA A 85 -3.18 7.73 5.48
N GLY A 86 -4.05 7.90 6.48
CA GLY A 86 -4.87 9.11 6.59
C GLY A 86 -4.07 10.35 6.99
N LEU A 87 -3.24 10.26 8.04
CA LEU A 87 -2.49 11.42 8.54
C LEU A 87 -1.40 11.87 7.57
N SER A 88 -0.85 10.97 6.76
CA SER A 88 0.15 11.34 5.75
C SER A 88 -0.41 12.31 4.70
N LEU A 89 -1.71 12.27 4.39
CA LEU A 89 -2.33 13.25 3.48
C LEU A 89 -2.28 14.69 4.02
N LEU A 90 -2.18 14.86 5.34
CA LEU A 90 -2.10 16.16 6.00
C LEU A 90 -0.67 16.69 6.07
N LEU A 91 0.32 15.87 5.72
CA LEU A 91 1.71 16.31 5.69
C LEU A 91 1.96 17.24 4.48
N PRO A 92 2.94 18.14 4.57
CA PRO A 92 3.49 18.80 3.40
C PRO A 92 3.92 17.77 2.35
N LEU A 93 3.92 18.17 1.08
CA LEU A 93 4.25 17.29 -0.05
C LEU A 93 5.58 16.54 0.14
N ALA A 94 6.61 17.20 0.65
CA ALA A 94 7.90 16.56 0.96
C ALA A 94 7.77 15.41 1.98
N GLY A 95 6.87 15.54 2.96
CA GLY A 95 6.56 14.46 3.91
C GLY A 95 5.84 13.29 3.23
N GLN A 96 4.87 13.57 2.36
CA GLN A 96 4.15 12.53 1.60
C GLN A 96 5.09 11.68 0.74
N MET A 97 6.02 12.36 0.04
CA MET A 97 7.04 11.72 -0.80
C MET A 97 7.90 10.70 -0.07
N VAL A 98 8.15 10.92 1.23
CA VAL A 98 8.97 10.02 2.04
C VAL A 98 8.11 8.95 2.72
N VAL A 99 7.00 9.36 3.35
CA VAL A 99 6.24 8.46 4.22
C VAL A 99 5.55 7.35 3.44
N TYR A 100 4.93 7.63 2.28
CA TYR A 100 4.20 6.59 1.55
C TYR A 100 5.10 5.45 1.05
N PRO A 101 6.24 5.69 0.35
CA PRO A 101 7.14 4.60 -0.05
C PRO A 101 7.59 3.75 1.13
N LEU A 102 7.98 4.39 2.24
CA LEU A 102 8.43 3.69 3.44
C LEU A 102 7.31 2.86 4.08
N ALA A 103 6.10 3.40 4.14
CA ALA A 103 4.93 2.68 4.66
C ALA A 103 4.59 1.44 3.81
N TYR A 104 4.65 1.55 2.49
CA TYR A 104 4.44 0.40 1.59
C TYR A 104 5.52 -0.68 1.75
N ILE A 105 6.79 -0.28 1.89
CA ILE A 105 7.89 -1.21 2.14
C ILE A 105 7.72 -1.88 3.51
N ALA A 106 7.40 -1.11 4.56
CA ALA A 106 7.16 -1.64 5.90
C ALA A 106 5.99 -2.63 5.91
N LEU A 107 4.89 -2.30 5.24
CA LEU A 107 3.73 -3.17 5.07
C LEU A 107 4.11 -4.49 4.38
N TYR A 108 4.91 -4.44 3.31
CA TYR A 108 5.40 -5.66 2.65
C TYR A 108 6.31 -6.48 3.56
N ILE A 109 7.17 -5.85 4.38
CA ILE A 109 8.02 -6.57 5.34
C ILE A 109 7.15 -7.30 6.37
N VAL A 110 6.08 -6.66 6.87
CA VAL A 110 5.10 -7.30 7.75
C VAL A 110 4.46 -8.50 7.05
N ASP A 111 4.01 -8.36 5.80
CA ASP A 111 3.43 -9.44 5.02
C ASP A 111 4.41 -10.61 4.79
N ALA A 112 5.67 -10.30 4.48
CA ALA A 112 6.68 -11.28 4.10
C ALA A 112 7.28 -12.03 5.30
N ARG A 113 7.39 -11.38 6.46
CA ARG A 113 8.02 -11.94 7.66
C ARG A 113 6.99 -12.37 8.69
N TRP A 114 6.13 -11.44 9.10
CA TRP A 114 5.22 -11.66 10.22
C TRP A 114 4.01 -12.49 9.79
N MET A 115 3.41 -12.16 8.65
CA MET A 115 2.19 -12.82 8.17
C MET A 115 2.47 -14.03 7.26
N ARG A 116 3.73 -14.47 7.16
CA ARG A 116 4.18 -15.45 6.17
C ARG A 116 3.33 -16.72 6.13
N ILE A 117 2.94 -17.22 7.29
CA ILE A 117 2.19 -18.49 7.43
C ILE A 117 0.71 -18.36 7.08
N TYR A 118 0.15 -17.14 7.14
CA TYR A 118 -1.26 -16.86 6.84
C TYR A 118 -1.47 -16.58 5.36
N TRP A 119 -0.40 -16.15 4.68
CA TRP A 119 -0.43 -15.84 3.27
C TRP A 119 0.06 -17.01 2.40
N PRO A 120 -0.74 -17.44 1.40
CA PRO A 120 -0.25 -18.41 0.43
C PRO A 120 0.88 -17.79 -0.40
N ASP A 121 1.82 -18.62 -0.85
CA ASP A 121 3.04 -18.16 -1.54
C ASP A 121 2.75 -17.31 -2.78
N TRP A 122 1.71 -17.64 -3.54
CA TRP A 122 1.29 -16.87 -4.71
C TRP A 122 0.87 -15.44 -4.35
N TYR A 123 0.20 -15.27 -3.20
CA TYR A 123 -0.25 -13.95 -2.74
C TYR A 123 0.94 -13.11 -2.30
N ARG A 124 1.92 -13.69 -1.59
CA ARG A 124 3.14 -12.96 -1.21
C ARG A 124 3.97 -12.52 -2.42
N LYS A 125 4.03 -13.35 -3.48
CA LYS A 125 4.65 -12.97 -4.76
C LYS A 125 3.90 -11.84 -5.45
N LEU A 126 2.58 -11.91 -5.49
CA LEU A 126 1.74 -10.82 -6.00
C LEU A 126 1.98 -9.53 -5.21
N ARG A 127 1.93 -9.59 -3.87
CA ARG A 127 2.18 -8.44 -2.98
C ARG A 127 3.53 -7.79 -3.24
N LEU A 128 4.58 -8.57 -3.47
CA LEU A 128 5.90 -8.02 -3.85
C LEU A 128 5.81 -7.20 -5.14
N VAL A 129 5.21 -7.76 -6.20
CA VAL A 129 5.07 -7.05 -7.47
C VAL A 129 4.26 -5.76 -7.30
N LEU A 130 3.12 -5.84 -6.61
CA LEU A 130 2.26 -4.67 -6.38
C LEU A 130 2.99 -3.57 -5.60
N THR A 131 3.65 -3.93 -4.50
CA THR A 131 4.41 -2.98 -3.68
C THR A 131 5.57 -2.37 -4.47
N VAL A 132 6.33 -3.17 -5.21
CA VAL A 132 7.46 -2.66 -6.02
C VAL A 132 6.98 -1.65 -7.05
N VAL A 133 5.94 -1.97 -7.82
CA VAL A 133 5.43 -1.05 -8.85
C VAL A 133 4.88 0.24 -8.21
N ALA A 134 4.12 0.14 -7.12
CA ALA A 134 3.62 1.31 -6.40
C ALA A 134 4.76 2.19 -5.87
N CYS A 135 5.78 1.60 -5.24
CA CYS A 135 6.96 2.32 -4.75
C CYS A 135 7.76 2.97 -5.89
N VAL A 136 7.93 2.30 -7.03
CA VAL A 136 8.58 2.88 -8.21
C VAL A 136 7.80 4.11 -8.71
N CYS A 137 6.47 4.04 -8.76
CA CYS A 137 5.63 5.18 -9.14
C CYS A 137 5.80 6.34 -8.15
N LEU A 138 5.73 6.06 -6.83
CA LEU A 138 5.87 7.07 -5.78
C LEU A 138 7.25 7.75 -5.82
N VAL A 139 8.33 6.96 -5.97
CA VAL A 139 9.70 7.49 -6.06
C VAL A 139 9.90 8.28 -7.34
N THR A 140 9.33 7.84 -8.46
CA THR A 140 9.40 8.58 -9.74
C THR A 140 8.76 9.96 -9.60
N VAL A 141 7.57 10.03 -8.99
CA VAL A 141 6.90 11.30 -8.70
C VAL A 141 7.72 12.16 -7.75
N ALA A 142 8.26 11.58 -6.67
CA ALA A 142 9.10 12.31 -5.72
C ALA A 142 10.35 12.93 -6.37
N ILE A 143 11.04 12.17 -7.23
CA ILE A 143 12.21 12.66 -7.96
C ILE A 143 11.80 13.77 -8.93
N ALA A 144 10.73 13.57 -9.71
CA ALA A 144 10.30 14.55 -10.70
C ALA A 144 9.92 15.90 -10.09
N LEU A 145 9.32 15.87 -8.90
CA LEU A 145 8.93 17.07 -8.17
C LEU A 145 10.10 17.69 -7.39
N GLY A 146 11.03 16.88 -6.87
CA GLY A 146 12.21 17.37 -6.16
C GLY A 146 13.30 17.99 -7.06
N LEU A 147 13.20 17.78 -8.37
CA LEU A 147 14.06 18.41 -9.38
C LEU A 147 13.52 19.77 -9.88
N ARG A 148 12.34 20.20 -9.43
CA ARG A 148 11.71 21.49 -9.76
C ARG A 148 11.96 22.50 -8.64
#